data_AF-A0A7S4JM68-F1
#
_entry.id   AF-A0A7S4JM68-F1
#
_cell.length_a   1.000
_cell.length_b   1.000
_cell.length_c   1.000
_cell.angle_alpha   90.00
_cell.angle_beta   90.00
_cell.angle_gamma   90.00
#
_symmetry.space_group_name_H-M   'P 1'
#
loop_
_entity.id
_entity.type
_entity.pdbx_description
1 polymer ?
#
loop_
_entity_poly.entity_id
_entity_poly.type
_entity_poly.pdbx_seq_one_letter_code
_entity_poly.pdbx_strand_id
1 'polypeptide(L)'
;EVWVWGECSEGQLGLGKEKDTKRHPTQLSSLPLDVCQLASSETHMAALTKKGEVYLWGSNKDGLLGVGSEEEVVSTPVLLDLPDAVSGDILMITCGVGYTAMIDSNGDVYSWGKNNHGQLGIGNQDSTATPTLTLIEGELEACLIKSGGEHTVARTCDRKAFLWGKGAEFRLNPASEADCPAPTILAADPVMVEVGGNFTLAMFGTVQEMMEIPEYTPPSKSLGSLPDLRQRAKEREEKEGKTKEEMEIERREKREKREKEKRDKLEKERELVVKREKEKAKEEKGEGEGKGEE
;
A
#
# COMPACT_ATOMS: atom_id res chain seq x y z
N GLU A 1 13.39 14.19 -12.80
CA GLU A 1 14.40 13.16 -13.15
C GLU A 1 14.56 12.22 -11.96
N VAL A 2 14.73 10.92 -12.20
CA VAL A 2 14.92 9.90 -11.17
C VAL A 2 16.32 9.29 -11.33
N TRP A 3 17.04 9.16 -10.23
CA TRP A 3 18.39 8.61 -10.20
C TRP A 3 18.46 7.48 -9.18
N VAL A 4 19.13 6.40 -9.53
CA VAL A 4 19.24 5.16 -8.73
C VAL A 4 20.71 4.78 -8.54
N TRP A 5 21.02 4.21 -7.37
CA TRP A 5 22.33 3.64 -7.04
C TRP A 5 22.16 2.62 -5.91
N GLY A 6 23.19 1.81 -5.67
CA GLY A 6 23.18 0.76 -4.65
C GLY A 6 23.08 -0.64 -5.24
N GLU A 7 22.54 -1.56 -4.45
CA GLU A 7 22.39 -2.97 -4.79
C GLU A 7 21.31 -3.19 -5.88
N CYS A 8 21.56 -4.13 -6.80
CA CYS A 8 20.66 -4.48 -7.91
C CYS A 8 20.46 -6.01 -8.08
N SER A 9 20.67 -6.79 -7.03
CA SER A 9 20.58 -8.26 -7.05
C SER A 9 19.19 -8.77 -7.50
N GLU A 10 18.14 -8.02 -7.16
CA GLU A 10 16.74 -8.31 -7.47
C GLU A 10 16.19 -7.38 -8.57
N GLY A 11 17.05 -6.68 -9.32
CA GLY A 11 16.63 -5.74 -10.37
C GLY A 11 16.00 -4.45 -9.85
N GLN A 12 16.10 -4.17 -8.54
CA GLN A 12 15.45 -3.05 -7.87
C GLN A 12 15.92 -1.68 -8.35
N LEU A 13 17.03 -1.56 -9.09
CA LEU A 13 17.43 -0.29 -9.71
C LEU A 13 16.66 0.02 -11.01
N GLY A 14 15.97 -0.94 -11.61
CA GLY A 14 15.11 -0.67 -12.77
C GLY A 14 15.86 -0.40 -14.09
N LEU A 15 17.17 -0.67 -14.16
CA LEU A 15 18.05 -0.37 -15.30
C LEU A 15 18.04 -1.47 -16.39
N GLY A 16 17.10 -2.41 -16.33
CA GLY A 16 17.00 -3.54 -17.25
C GLY A 16 17.88 -4.72 -16.86
N LYS A 17 18.37 -5.47 -17.86
CA LYS A 17 19.09 -6.75 -17.65
C LYS A 17 20.39 -6.62 -16.83
N GLU A 18 20.86 -5.41 -16.57
CA GLU A 18 22.01 -5.15 -15.72
C GLU A 18 21.67 -5.33 -14.23
N LYS A 19 22.12 -6.44 -13.64
CA LYS A 19 21.99 -6.74 -12.21
C LYS A 19 23.17 -6.24 -11.36
N ASP A 20 24.00 -5.38 -11.93
CA ASP A 20 25.20 -4.90 -11.27
C ASP A 20 24.90 -3.77 -10.29
N THR A 21 25.50 -3.87 -9.10
CA THR A 21 25.52 -2.79 -8.11
C THR A 21 26.07 -1.51 -8.72
N LYS A 22 25.29 -0.42 -8.65
CA LYS A 22 25.71 0.89 -9.14
C LYS A 22 26.32 1.70 -8.00
N ARG A 23 27.57 2.10 -8.13
CA ARG A 23 28.32 2.84 -7.10
C ARG A 23 28.20 4.36 -7.21
N HIS A 24 27.52 4.83 -8.24
CA HIS A 24 27.26 6.24 -8.49
C HIS A 24 25.80 6.41 -8.95
N PRO A 25 25.20 7.59 -8.71
CA PRO A 25 23.89 7.90 -9.24
C PRO A 25 23.83 7.64 -10.75
N THR A 26 22.86 6.84 -11.17
CA THR A 26 22.60 6.51 -12.57
C THR A 26 21.17 6.90 -12.91
N GLN A 27 20.97 7.62 -14.01
CA GLN A 27 19.65 8.12 -14.36
C GLN A 27 18.73 6.96 -14.81
N LEU A 28 17.54 6.87 -14.23
CA LEU A 28 16.49 5.94 -14.64
C LEU A 28 15.56 6.63 -15.63
N SER A 29 15.92 6.58 -16.92
CA SER A 29 15.21 7.29 -18.00
C SER A 29 13.97 6.56 -18.53
N SER A 30 13.67 5.35 -18.06
CA SER A 30 12.50 4.57 -18.45
C SER A 30 11.21 5.04 -17.77
N LEU A 31 11.30 5.83 -16.71
CA LEU A 31 10.14 6.41 -16.02
C LEU A 31 9.61 7.66 -16.73
N PRO A 32 8.31 7.96 -16.59
CA PRO A 32 7.75 9.23 -17.01
C PRO A 32 8.43 10.45 -16.36
N LEU A 33 8.38 11.59 -17.05
CA LEU A 33 9.00 12.84 -16.56
C LEU A 33 8.23 13.47 -15.39
N ASP A 34 6.98 13.09 -15.18
CA ASP A 34 6.06 13.65 -14.19
C ASP A 34 5.94 12.82 -12.91
N VAL A 35 6.93 11.96 -12.62
CA VAL A 35 7.08 11.32 -11.30
C VAL A 35 7.11 12.38 -10.19
N CYS A 36 6.25 12.21 -9.18
CA CYS A 36 6.13 13.10 -8.02
C CYS A 36 6.47 12.43 -6.69
N GLN A 37 6.46 11.10 -6.61
CA GLN A 37 6.83 10.35 -5.41
C GLN A 37 7.54 9.05 -5.80
N LEU A 38 8.49 8.63 -4.96
CA LEU A 38 9.17 7.35 -5.02
C LEU A 38 8.96 6.60 -3.71
N ALA A 39 8.93 5.28 -3.79
CA ALA A 39 8.98 4.38 -2.64
C ALA A 39 9.98 3.25 -2.91
N SER A 40 10.62 2.75 -1.87
CA SER A 40 11.65 1.72 -1.98
C SER A 40 11.61 0.78 -0.80
N SER A 41 11.87 -0.50 -1.06
CA SER A 41 12.15 -1.53 -0.06
C SER A 41 13.51 -2.17 -0.33
N GLU A 42 13.81 -3.26 0.36
CA GLU A 42 15.02 -4.06 0.14
C GLU A 42 15.06 -4.69 -1.27
N THR A 43 13.90 -5.05 -1.82
CA THR A 43 13.82 -5.92 -3.01
C THR A 43 13.04 -5.33 -4.19
N HIS A 44 12.20 -4.32 -3.98
CA HIS A 44 11.41 -3.67 -5.03
C HIS A 44 11.27 -2.16 -4.79
N MET A 45 10.93 -1.43 -5.85
CA MET A 45 10.71 0.02 -5.81
C MET A 45 9.42 0.38 -6.54
N ALA A 46 8.90 1.55 -6.22
CA ALA A 46 7.73 2.13 -6.86
C ALA A 46 7.95 3.61 -7.19
N ALA A 47 7.27 4.08 -8.24
CA ALA A 47 7.14 5.48 -8.58
C ALA A 47 5.68 5.84 -8.81
N LEU A 48 5.28 7.02 -8.35
CA LEU A 48 3.96 7.60 -8.57
C LEU A 48 4.09 8.85 -9.44
N THR A 49 3.29 8.95 -10.50
CA THR A 49 3.22 10.14 -11.36
C THR A 49 2.18 11.14 -10.87
N LYS A 50 2.27 12.38 -11.34
CA LYS A 50 1.26 13.43 -11.08
C LYS A 50 -0.13 13.09 -11.58
N LYS A 51 -0.26 12.09 -12.47
CA LYS A 51 -1.53 11.60 -13.01
C LYS A 51 -2.12 10.45 -12.20
N GLY A 52 -1.47 10.01 -11.12
CA GLY A 52 -1.92 8.86 -10.34
C GLY A 52 -1.49 7.51 -10.90
N GLU A 53 -0.58 7.48 -11.88
CA GLU A 53 -0.04 6.23 -12.43
C GLU A 53 1.05 5.68 -11.51
N VAL A 54 1.00 4.39 -11.21
CA VAL A 54 1.97 3.70 -10.35
C VAL A 54 2.85 2.79 -11.21
N TYR A 55 4.16 2.96 -11.10
CA TYR A 55 5.15 2.12 -11.74
C TYR A 55 5.90 1.30 -10.69
N LEU A 56 6.09 0.00 -10.92
CA LEU A 56 6.73 -0.93 -9.99
C LEU A 56 7.80 -1.75 -10.71
N TRP A 57 8.89 -2.06 -10.00
CA TRP A 57 9.97 -2.91 -10.50
C TRP A 57 10.79 -3.52 -9.35
N GLY A 58 11.61 -4.50 -9.68
CA GLY A 58 12.43 -5.30 -8.76
C GLY A 58 11.88 -6.72 -8.62
N SER A 59 11.98 -7.26 -7.40
CA SER A 59 11.46 -8.58 -7.07
C SER A 59 9.93 -8.62 -7.15
N ASN A 60 9.40 -9.71 -7.71
CA ASN A 60 7.97 -10.00 -7.80
C ASN A 60 7.61 -11.33 -7.12
N LYS A 61 8.49 -11.84 -6.26
CA LYS A 61 8.19 -12.97 -5.36
C LYS A 61 6.96 -12.64 -4.51
N ASP A 62 5.97 -13.52 -4.43
CA ASP A 62 4.68 -13.24 -3.77
C ASP A 62 3.81 -12.15 -4.45
N GLY A 63 4.13 -11.76 -5.68
CA GLY A 63 3.32 -10.81 -6.46
C GLY A 63 3.44 -9.35 -6.02
N LEU A 64 4.59 -8.93 -5.47
CA LEU A 64 4.82 -7.58 -4.90
C LEU A 64 4.54 -6.44 -5.87
N LEU A 65 4.64 -6.69 -7.17
CA LEU A 65 4.46 -5.66 -8.18
C LEU A 65 3.00 -5.50 -8.60
N GLY A 66 2.10 -6.43 -8.25
CA GLY A 66 0.67 -6.28 -8.54
C GLY A 66 0.29 -6.45 -10.03
N VAL A 67 1.26 -6.72 -10.91
CA VAL A 67 1.09 -6.70 -12.38
C VAL A 67 0.62 -8.03 -12.98
N GLY A 68 0.33 -9.04 -12.18
CA GLY A 68 -0.11 -10.36 -12.67
C GLY A 68 0.92 -11.12 -13.50
N SER A 69 2.20 -10.74 -13.43
CA SER A 69 3.31 -11.40 -14.13
C SER A 69 3.79 -12.64 -13.37
N GLU A 70 4.14 -13.69 -14.10
CA GLU A 70 4.82 -14.88 -13.57
C GLU A 70 6.34 -14.68 -13.42
N GLU A 71 6.89 -13.57 -13.94
CA GLU A 71 8.31 -13.27 -13.77
C GLU A 71 8.64 -12.97 -12.31
N GLU A 72 9.62 -13.68 -11.74
CA GLU A 72 10.05 -13.46 -10.34
C GLU A 72 10.82 -12.14 -10.15
N VAL A 73 11.38 -11.58 -11.22
CA VAL A 73 12.15 -10.32 -11.20
C VAL A 73 11.84 -9.52 -12.44
N VAL A 74 11.33 -8.30 -12.23
CA VAL A 74 11.01 -7.34 -13.28
C VAL A 74 11.98 -6.17 -13.17
N SER A 75 13.01 -6.17 -13.99
CA SER A 75 14.15 -5.23 -13.87
C SER A 75 13.96 -3.89 -14.57
N THR A 76 12.75 -3.60 -15.05
CA THR A 76 12.38 -2.31 -15.65
C THR A 76 11.05 -1.85 -15.07
N PRO A 77 10.84 -0.55 -14.82
CA PRO A 77 9.55 -0.02 -14.38
C PRO A 77 8.38 -0.48 -15.25
N VAL A 78 7.38 -1.11 -14.64
CA VAL A 78 6.13 -1.54 -15.29
C VAL A 78 4.97 -0.79 -14.68
N LEU A 79 4.04 -0.34 -15.53
CA LEU A 79 2.80 0.30 -15.10
C LEU A 79 1.90 -0.73 -14.40
N LEU A 80 1.44 -0.40 -13.20
CA LEU A 80 0.45 -1.17 -12.46
C LEU A 80 -0.92 -1.04 -13.13
N ASP A 81 -1.52 -2.17 -13.47
CA ASP A 81 -2.92 -2.22 -13.89
C ASP A 81 -3.82 -2.20 -12.63
N LEU A 82 -4.49 -1.08 -12.40
CA LEU A 82 -5.31 -0.89 -11.21
C LEU A 82 -6.63 -1.67 -11.37
N PRO A 83 -7.05 -2.47 -10.37
CA PRO A 83 -8.35 -3.12 -10.40
C PRO A 83 -9.48 -2.09 -10.51
N ASP A 84 -10.58 -2.44 -11.20
CA ASP A 84 -11.77 -1.57 -11.33
C ASP A 84 -12.36 -1.09 -9.99
N ALA A 85 -12.05 -1.80 -8.89
CA ALA A 85 -12.44 -1.44 -7.55
C ALA A 85 -11.68 -0.21 -6.99
N VAL A 86 -10.58 0.20 -7.63
CA VAL A 86 -9.86 1.45 -7.35
C VAL A 86 -10.48 2.54 -8.22
N SER A 87 -11.14 3.49 -7.59
CA SER A 87 -11.89 4.54 -8.31
C SER A 87 -11.29 5.93 -8.22
N GLY A 88 -10.35 6.13 -7.28
CA GLY A 88 -9.68 7.40 -7.07
C GLY A 88 -8.30 7.41 -7.72
N ASP A 89 -7.81 8.62 -8.01
CA ASP A 89 -6.41 8.81 -8.39
C ASP A 89 -5.51 8.41 -7.22
N ILE A 90 -4.42 7.70 -7.50
CA ILE A 90 -3.46 7.35 -6.46
C ILE A 90 -2.74 8.61 -5.97
N LEU A 91 -2.77 8.84 -4.66
CA LEU A 91 -2.18 10.01 -4.01
C LEU A 91 -0.86 9.71 -3.33
N MET A 92 -0.67 8.48 -2.85
CA MET A 92 0.53 8.09 -2.12
C MET A 92 0.84 6.63 -2.33
N ILE A 93 2.14 6.29 -2.39
CA ILE A 93 2.66 4.93 -2.50
C ILE A 93 3.76 4.70 -1.46
N THR A 94 3.82 3.49 -0.90
CA THR A 94 4.85 3.06 0.05
C THR A 94 5.20 1.59 -0.16
N CYS A 95 6.43 1.22 0.16
CA CYS A 95 6.95 -0.13 0.04
C CYS A 95 7.52 -0.56 1.41
N GLY A 96 7.09 -1.71 1.92
CA GLY A 96 7.72 -2.37 3.07
C GLY A 96 8.48 -3.62 2.67
N VAL A 97 8.92 -4.41 3.63
CA VAL A 97 9.64 -5.66 3.35
C VAL A 97 8.66 -6.71 2.82
N GLY A 98 8.68 -6.88 1.50
CA GLY A 98 7.86 -7.85 0.80
C GLY A 98 6.40 -7.44 0.61
N TYR A 99 6.05 -6.15 0.67
CA TYR A 99 4.70 -5.70 0.33
C TYR A 99 4.68 -4.23 -0.13
N THR A 100 3.61 -3.86 -0.83
CA THR A 100 3.35 -2.51 -1.31
C THR A 100 2.00 -2.03 -0.77
N ALA A 101 1.89 -0.73 -0.48
CA ALA A 101 0.62 -0.12 -0.11
C ALA A 101 0.46 1.29 -0.70
N MET A 102 -0.78 1.69 -0.98
CA MET A 102 -1.12 2.98 -1.57
C MET A 102 -2.39 3.57 -0.97
N ILE A 103 -2.56 4.87 -1.13
CA ILE A 103 -3.79 5.62 -0.83
C ILE A 103 -4.36 6.19 -2.12
N ASP A 104 -5.66 6.05 -2.33
CA ASP A 104 -6.39 6.72 -3.41
C ASP A 104 -6.99 8.08 -2.98
N SER A 105 -7.59 8.80 -3.92
CA SER A 105 -8.19 10.12 -3.65
C SER A 105 -9.41 10.11 -2.73
N ASN A 106 -9.96 8.93 -2.43
CA ASN A 106 -11.05 8.75 -1.47
C ASN A 106 -10.53 8.49 -0.05
N GLY A 107 -9.21 8.32 0.12
CA GLY A 107 -8.60 7.95 1.39
C GLY A 107 -8.62 6.43 1.64
N ASP A 108 -9.02 5.64 0.64
CA ASP A 108 -9.00 4.18 0.73
C ASP A 108 -7.55 3.68 0.62
N VAL A 109 -7.20 2.73 1.49
CA VAL A 109 -5.88 2.10 1.49
C VAL A 109 -5.95 0.77 0.77
N TYR A 110 -5.06 0.58 -0.20
CA TYR A 110 -4.89 -0.68 -0.91
C TYR A 110 -3.48 -1.23 -0.66
N SER A 111 -3.37 -2.53 -0.42
CA SER A 111 -2.10 -3.19 -0.20
C SER A 111 -2.06 -4.58 -0.81
N TRP A 112 -0.86 -5.05 -1.14
CA TRP A 112 -0.61 -6.35 -1.74
C TRP A 112 0.84 -6.81 -1.52
N GLY A 113 1.09 -8.09 -1.74
CA GLY A 113 2.35 -8.79 -1.54
C GLY A 113 2.25 -9.82 -0.41
N LYS A 114 3.38 -10.06 0.26
CA LYS A 114 3.52 -10.95 1.42
C LYS A 114 2.65 -10.46 2.58
N ASN A 115 1.92 -11.37 3.23
CA ASN A 115 1.03 -11.03 4.35
C ASN A 115 1.18 -11.94 5.59
N ASN A 116 2.28 -12.67 5.73
CA ASN A 116 2.44 -13.66 6.81
C ASN A 116 2.26 -13.09 8.24
N HIS A 117 2.41 -11.78 8.42
CA HIS A 117 2.21 -11.08 9.69
C HIS A 117 1.01 -10.14 9.69
N GLY A 118 0.18 -10.18 8.63
CA GLY A 118 -0.97 -9.29 8.52
C GLY A 118 -0.62 -7.87 8.06
N GLN A 119 0.57 -7.64 7.47
CA GLN A 119 1.05 -6.33 7.04
C GLN A 119 0.19 -5.65 5.96
N LEU A 120 -0.70 -6.40 5.31
CA LEU A 120 -1.70 -5.87 4.38
C LEU A 120 -2.95 -5.32 5.08
N GLY A 121 -3.20 -5.74 6.32
CA GLY A 121 -4.34 -5.24 7.10
C GLY A 121 -5.69 -5.68 6.53
N ILE A 122 -5.74 -6.83 5.84
CA ILE A 122 -6.94 -7.36 5.17
C ILE A 122 -7.75 -8.32 6.06
N GLY A 123 -7.51 -8.34 7.37
CA GLY A 123 -8.21 -9.16 8.36
C GLY A 123 -7.77 -10.63 8.41
N ASN A 124 -6.75 -11.00 7.65
CA ASN A 124 -6.12 -12.32 7.65
C ASN A 124 -4.61 -12.20 7.37
N GLN A 125 -3.91 -13.34 7.26
CA GLN A 125 -2.48 -13.42 6.99
C GLN A 125 -2.17 -14.04 5.61
N ASP A 126 -3.15 -14.02 4.69
CA ASP A 126 -3.01 -14.57 3.34
C ASP A 126 -2.40 -13.52 2.41
N SER A 127 -1.34 -13.89 1.69
CA SER A 127 -0.68 -13.01 0.70
C SER A 127 -1.58 -12.77 -0.51
N THR A 128 -1.50 -11.57 -1.10
CA THR A 128 -2.28 -11.21 -2.30
C THR A 128 -1.37 -10.65 -3.38
N ALA A 129 -1.51 -11.09 -4.63
CA ALA A 129 -0.68 -10.62 -5.73
C ALA A 129 -1.29 -9.41 -6.47
N THR A 130 -2.38 -8.84 -5.97
CA THR A 130 -3.10 -7.72 -6.59
C THR A 130 -3.56 -6.72 -5.53
N PRO A 131 -3.64 -5.42 -5.87
CA PRO A 131 -4.07 -4.39 -4.93
C PRO A 131 -5.40 -4.73 -4.25
N THR A 132 -5.34 -4.96 -2.94
CA THR A 132 -6.48 -5.40 -2.14
C THR A 132 -6.81 -4.31 -1.11
N LEU A 133 -8.10 -4.04 -0.92
CA LEU A 133 -8.55 -3.02 0.04
C LEU A 133 -8.22 -3.49 1.46
N THR A 134 -7.48 -2.67 2.20
CA THR A 134 -7.20 -2.87 3.62
C THR A 134 -8.49 -2.68 4.42
N LEU A 135 -8.82 -3.64 5.30
CA LEU A 135 -10.08 -3.67 6.04
C LEU A 135 -9.99 -2.78 7.27
N ILE A 136 -10.40 -1.53 7.15
CA ILE A 136 -10.44 -0.60 8.29
C ILE A 136 -11.87 -0.45 8.78
N GLU A 137 -12.10 -0.83 10.04
CA GLU A 137 -13.38 -0.63 10.70
C GLU A 137 -13.65 0.88 10.84
N GLY A 138 -14.74 1.34 10.25
CA GLY A 138 -15.10 2.76 10.14
C GLY A 138 -14.64 3.43 8.84
N GLU A 139 -15.03 4.69 8.68
CA GLU A 139 -14.67 5.51 7.52
C GLU A 139 -13.22 6.01 7.68
N LEU A 140 -12.27 5.31 7.06
CA LEU A 140 -10.88 5.75 7.01
C LEU A 140 -10.72 6.73 5.85
N GLU A 141 -10.46 8.00 6.16
CA GLU A 141 -10.00 8.98 5.19
C GLU A 141 -8.47 9.16 5.34
N ALA A 142 -7.71 8.15 4.92
CA ALA A 142 -6.26 8.19 5.06
C ALA A 142 -5.67 9.31 4.19
N CYS A 143 -4.76 10.08 4.77
CA CYS A 143 -4.00 11.12 4.06
C CYS A 143 -2.48 10.86 4.08
N LEU A 144 -2.08 9.84 4.84
CA LEU A 144 -0.70 9.43 5.02
C LEU A 144 -0.67 7.91 5.18
N ILE A 145 0.26 7.27 4.49
CA ILE A 145 0.61 5.86 4.69
C ILE A 145 2.13 5.73 4.73
N LYS A 146 2.61 4.89 5.65
CA LYS A 146 4.04 4.61 5.84
C LYS A 146 4.23 3.12 6.10
N SER A 147 5.21 2.53 5.43
CA SER A 147 5.59 1.13 5.61
C SER A 147 6.92 1.03 6.32
N GLY A 148 6.97 0.18 7.34
CA GLY A 148 8.21 -0.26 7.98
C GLY A 148 8.69 -1.59 7.41
N GLY A 149 9.36 -2.38 8.24
CA GLY A 149 9.74 -3.76 7.90
C GLY A 149 8.53 -4.59 7.51
N GLU A 150 7.79 -5.08 8.51
CA GLU A 150 6.60 -5.93 8.29
C GLU A 150 5.35 -5.34 8.96
N HIS A 151 5.28 -4.01 9.06
CA HIS A 151 4.12 -3.29 9.60
C HIS A 151 3.87 -1.98 8.86
N THR A 152 2.64 -1.50 8.97
CA THR A 152 2.15 -0.32 8.26
C THR A 152 1.47 0.62 9.25
N VAL A 153 1.60 1.91 9.00
CA VAL A 153 0.82 2.94 9.67
C VAL A 153 0.10 3.80 8.64
N ALA A 154 -1.20 4.00 8.84
CA ALA A 154 -1.96 5.03 8.16
C ALA A 154 -2.43 6.10 9.14
N ARG A 155 -2.52 7.35 8.67
CA ARG A 155 -3.07 8.47 9.45
C ARG A 155 -4.10 9.22 8.63
N THR A 156 -5.21 9.54 9.27
CA THR A 156 -6.28 10.35 8.69
C THR A 156 -6.02 11.85 8.87
N CYS A 157 -6.76 12.68 8.13
CA CYS A 157 -6.68 14.14 8.25
C CYS A 157 -7.04 14.66 9.65
N ASP A 158 -7.93 13.95 10.37
CA ASP A 158 -8.34 14.27 11.75
C ASP A 158 -7.36 13.75 12.82
N ARG A 159 -6.21 13.21 12.41
CA ARG A 159 -5.08 12.74 13.25
C ARG A 159 -5.27 11.38 13.91
N LYS A 160 -6.32 10.63 13.61
CA LYS A 160 -6.37 9.21 14.00
C LYS A 160 -5.28 8.44 13.27
N ALA A 161 -4.55 7.61 14.00
CA ALA A 161 -3.54 6.72 13.44
C ALA A 161 -3.98 5.27 13.59
N PHE A 162 -3.73 4.48 12.55
CA PHE A 162 -4.07 3.07 12.49
C PHE A 162 -2.80 2.28 12.19
N LEU A 163 -2.57 1.21 12.94
CA LEU A 163 -1.38 0.37 12.83
C LEU A 163 -1.78 -1.09 12.63
N TRP A 164 -1.06 -1.81 11.76
CA TRP A 164 -1.25 -3.24 11.52
C TRP A 164 0.02 -3.92 11.04
N GLY A 165 0.00 -5.25 11.02
CA GLY A 165 1.11 -6.11 10.64
C GLY A 165 1.76 -6.78 11.82
N LYS A 166 3.08 -6.96 11.73
CA LYS A 166 3.88 -7.66 12.74
C LYS A 166 3.86 -6.91 14.07
N GLY A 167 3.57 -7.61 15.16
CA GLY A 167 3.51 -7.05 16.52
C GLY A 167 4.83 -7.12 17.29
N ALA A 168 5.76 -7.99 16.87
CA ALA A 168 7.04 -8.22 17.52
C ALA A 168 7.83 -6.93 17.77
N GLU A 169 8.64 -6.92 18.84
CA GLU A 169 9.40 -5.75 19.30
C GLU A 169 8.49 -4.58 19.71
N PHE A 170 7.22 -4.86 20.02
CA PHE A 170 6.21 -3.88 20.44
C PHE A 170 5.99 -2.76 19.42
N ARG A 171 6.26 -3.04 18.14
CA ARG A 171 6.27 -2.01 17.07
C ARG A 171 4.90 -1.40 16.77
N LEU A 172 3.82 -2.11 17.11
CA LEU A 172 2.44 -1.63 16.97
C LEU A 172 1.86 -1.12 18.29
N ASN A 173 2.09 -1.85 19.37
CA ASN A 173 1.47 -1.62 20.67
C ASN A 173 2.49 -1.85 21.79
N PRO A 174 2.76 -0.85 22.65
CA PRO A 174 3.65 -1.02 23.81
C PRO A 174 3.22 -2.10 24.80
N ALA A 175 1.95 -2.53 24.76
CA ALA A 175 1.37 -3.52 25.68
C ALA A 175 1.22 -4.93 25.08
N SER A 176 1.54 -5.15 23.80
CA SER A 176 1.35 -6.44 23.13
C SER A 176 2.29 -6.64 21.96
N GLU A 177 2.84 -7.85 21.81
CA GLU A 177 3.62 -8.27 20.63
C GLU A 177 2.81 -9.06 19.60
N ALA A 178 1.49 -9.18 19.79
CA ALA A 178 0.64 -9.92 18.88
C ALA A 178 0.56 -9.23 17.51
N ASP A 179 0.70 -10.02 16.44
CA ASP A 179 0.44 -9.56 15.08
C ASP A 179 -1.01 -9.09 14.95
N CYS A 180 -1.21 -7.99 14.23
CA CYS A 180 -2.50 -7.36 14.03
C CYS A 180 -2.85 -7.43 12.53
N PRO A 181 -3.59 -8.46 12.07
CA PRO A 181 -3.95 -8.60 10.66
C PRO A 181 -5.05 -7.63 10.20
N ALA A 182 -5.65 -6.89 11.14
CA ALA A 182 -6.53 -5.78 10.87
C ALA A 182 -5.96 -4.49 11.51
N PRO A 183 -6.15 -3.32 10.88
CA PRO A 183 -5.75 -2.03 11.43
C PRO A 183 -6.40 -1.74 12.76
N THR A 184 -5.53 -1.45 13.72
CA THR A 184 -5.90 -1.12 15.09
C THR A 184 -5.65 0.36 15.31
N ILE A 185 -6.64 1.06 15.87
CA ILE A 185 -6.50 2.49 16.17
C ILE A 185 -5.51 2.71 17.32
N LEU A 186 -4.62 3.67 17.14
CA LEU A 186 -3.77 4.18 18.21
C LEU A 186 -4.63 5.02 19.15
N ALA A 187 -4.55 4.77 20.46
CA ALA A 187 -5.36 5.46 21.45
C ALA A 187 -5.11 6.97 21.56
N ALA A 188 -4.06 7.49 20.91
CA ALA A 188 -3.70 8.89 20.88
C ALA A 188 -3.58 9.37 19.43
N ASP A 189 -3.78 10.68 19.23
CA ASP A 189 -3.81 11.32 17.91
C ASP A 189 -2.46 12.00 17.59
N PRO A 190 -1.53 11.32 16.90
CA PRO A 190 -0.23 11.90 16.57
C PRO A 190 -0.35 12.99 15.51
N VAL A 191 0.50 14.02 15.63
CA VAL A 191 0.70 15.02 14.59
C VAL A 191 1.54 14.45 13.44
N MET A 192 2.53 13.63 13.78
CA MET A 192 3.45 13.00 12.84
C MET A 192 3.67 11.54 13.22
N VAL A 193 3.78 10.70 12.21
CA VAL A 193 4.19 9.30 12.37
C VAL A 193 5.27 8.98 11.35
N GLU A 194 6.34 8.34 11.81
CA GLU A 194 7.36 7.73 10.97
C GLU A 194 7.56 6.28 11.36
N VAL A 195 7.97 5.47 10.40
CA VAL A 195 8.04 4.01 10.56
C VAL A 195 9.44 3.55 10.16
N GLY A 196 10.12 2.85 11.06
CA GLY A 196 11.41 2.22 10.81
C GLY A 196 11.28 0.72 10.51
N GLY A 197 12.40 0.01 10.45
CA GLY A 197 12.37 -1.44 10.22
C GLY A 197 11.54 -2.18 11.27
N ASN A 198 11.79 -1.92 12.54
CA ASN A 198 11.16 -2.61 13.68
C ASN A 198 10.59 -1.66 14.74
N PHE A 199 10.36 -0.38 14.42
CA PHE A 199 9.85 0.61 15.37
C PHE A 199 8.93 1.61 14.69
N THR A 200 8.02 2.19 15.49
CA THR A 200 7.16 3.31 15.09
C THR A 200 7.54 4.53 15.93
N LEU A 201 7.70 5.69 15.28
CA LEU A 201 7.90 6.98 15.92
C LEU A 201 6.62 7.81 15.78
N ALA A 202 6.08 8.30 16.89
CA ALA A 202 4.91 9.17 16.91
C ALA A 202 5.21 10.44 17.69
N MET A 203 4.91 11.60 17.10
CA MET A 203 5.02 12.90 17.77
C MET A 203 3.63 13.41 18.11
N PHE A 204 3.43 13.79 19.37
CA PHE A 204 2.18 14.31 19.92
C PHE A 204 2.35 15.79 20.33
N GLY A 205 1.30 16.60 20.21
CA GLY A 205 1.31 18.01 20.65
C GLY A 205 0.56 18.97 19.72
N THR A 206 0.62 20.26 20.01
CA THR A 206 0.18 21.33 19.11
C THR A 206 1.40 21.88 18.35
N VAL A 207 1.28 22.09 17.04
CA VAL A 207 2.29 22.84 16.28
C VAL A 207 2.13 24.32 16.63
N GLN A 208 2.50 24.71 17.84
CA GLN A 208 2.51 26.11 18.27
C GLN A 208 3.92 26.62 18.65
N GLU A 209 4.94 25.75 18.64
CA GLU A 209 6.33 26.09 18.97
C GLU A 209 7.38 25.48 18.01
N MET A 210 7.05 25.31 16.72
CA MET A 210 8.05 25.02 15.67
C MET A 210 8.38 26.24 14.78
N MET A 211 7.95 27.45 15.18
CA MET A 211 8.23 28.70 14.44
C MET A 211 9.29 29.61 15.09
N GLU A 212 9.96 29.20 16.16
CA GLU A 212 11.12 29.95 16.72
C GLU A 212 12.47 29.32 16.33
N ILE A 213 12.61 28.91 15.08
CA ILE A 213 13.93 28.62 14.50
C ILE A 213 14.45 29.96 13.94
N PRO A 214 15.64 30.47 14.35
CA PRO A 214 16.18 31.69 13.76
C PRO A 214 16.32 31.51 12.25
N GLU A 215 15.80 32.48 11.50
CA GLU A 215 15.65 32.45 10.04
C GLU A 215 16.91 31.93 9.33
N TYR A 216 16.86 30.69 8.84
CA TYR A 216 17.75 30.24 7.79
C TYR A 216 17.18 30.76 6.47
N THR A 217 17.85 31.73 5.85
CA THR A 217 17.53 32.26 4.52
C THR A 217 18.18 31.37 3.46
N PRO A 218 17.43 30.50 2.75
CA PRO A 218 17.99 29.73 1.65
C PRO A 218 18.14 30.64 0.42
N PRO A 219 19.16 30.39 -0.45
CA PRO A 219 19.33 31.18 -1.66
C PRO A 219 18.13 31.01 -2.59
N SER A 220 17.59 32.14 -3.02
CA SER A 220 16.42 32.26 -3.88
C SER A 220 16.63 31.56 -5.23
N LYS A 221 16.04 30.38 -5.39
CA LYS A 221 15.60 29.86 -6.69
C LYS A 221 14.22 29.24 -6.52
N SER A 222 13.26 29.83 -7.21
CA SER A 222 11.86 29.45 -7.26
C SER A 222 11.71 27.99 -7.72
N LEU A 223 11.51 27.09 -6.76
CA LEU A 223 10.98 25.76 -7.02
C LEU A 223 9.46 25.83 -6.81
N GLY A 224 8.70 25.61 -7.88
CA GLY A 224 7.25 25.59 -7.83
C GLY A 224 6.75 24.57 -6.81
N SER A 225 5.85 25.02 -5.95
CA SER A 225 5.18 24.25 -4.90
C SER A 225 4.59 22.94 -5.43
N LEU A 226 4.88 21.83 -4.75
CA LEU A 226 4.04 20.63 -4.80
C LEU A 226 2.58 21.04 -4.49
N PRO A 227 1.57 20.53 -5.22
CA PRO A 227 0.19 20.88 -4.94
C PRO A 227 -0.19 20.38 -3.54
N ASP A 228 -0.60 21.30 -2.67
CA ASP A 228 -1.16 20.99 -1.36
C ASP A 228 -2.41 20.12 -1.56
N LEU A 229 -2.36 18.86 -1.13
CA LEU A 229 -3.48 17.92 -1.22
C LEU A 229 -4.74 18.50 -0.56
N ARG A 230 -4.60 19.38 0.44
CA ARG A 230 -5.72 20.11 1.06
C ARG A 230 -6.34 21.13 0.12
N GLN A 231 -5.55 21.77 -0.73
CA GLN A 231 -6.03 22.76 -1.68
C GLN A 231 -6.77 22.10 -2.84
N ARG A 232 -6.28 20.96 -3.35
CA ARG A 232 -7.02 20.15 -4.34
C ARG A 232 -8.31 19.55 -3.78
N ALA A 233 -8.31 19.13 -2.51
CA ALA A 233 -9.53 18.68 -1.84
C ALA A 233 -10.57 19.82 -1.73
N LYS A 234 -10.15 21.01 -1.28
CA LYS A 234 -11.02 22.20 -1.22
C LYS A 234 -11.53 22.68 -2.57
N GLU A 235 -10.69 22.69 -3.60
CA GLU A 235 -11.09 23.07 -4.97
C GLU A 235 -12.10 22.08 -5.57
N ARG A 236 -12.10 20.81 -5.11
CA ARG A 236 -13.10 19.80 -5.48
C ARG A 236 -14.39 19.97 -4.67
N GLU A 237 -14.30 20.29 -3.38
CA GLU A 237 -15.45 20.67 -2.54
C GLU A 237 -16.20 21.88 -3.14
N GLU A 238 -15.48 22.89 -3.63
CA GLU A 238 -16.07 24.07 -4.28
C GLU A 238 -16.64 23.78 -5.68
N LYS A 239 -16.03 22.84 -6.45
CA LYS A 239 -16.51 22.47 -7.79
C LYS A 239 -17.78 21.62 -7.78
N GLU A 240 -17.98 20.79 -6.76
CA GLU A 240 -19.09 19.84 -6.70
C GLU A 240 -20.33 20.42 -6.00
N GLY A 241 -20.22 21.55 -5.29
CA GLY A 241 -21.35 22.29 -4.70
C GLY A 241 -22.12 21.51 -3.63
N LYS A 242 -21.64 20.32 -3.26
CA LYS A 242 -22.20 19.44 -2.23
C LYS A 242 -21.65 19.82 -0.88
N THR A 243 -22.48 19.75 0.15
CA THR A 243 -22.01 19.88 1.52
C THR A 243 -21.06 18.73 1.87
N LYS A 244 -20.13 18.97 2.81
CA LYS A 244 -19.18 17.94 3.27
C LYS A 244 -19.91 16.65 3.70
N GLU A 245 -21.06 16.81 4.34
CA GLU A 245 -21.93 15.75 4.83
C GLU A 245 -22.58 14.93 3.68
N GLU A 246 -23.03 15.57 2.59
CA GLU A 246 -23.56 14.87 1.41
C GLU A 246 -22.49 14.05 0.68
N MET A 247 -21.26 14.56 0.60
CA MET A 247 -20.14 13.83 0.01
C MET A 247 -19.73 12.63 0.87
N GLU A 248 -19.76 12.77 2.20
CA GLU A 248 -19.47 11.71 3.17
C GLU A 248 -20.53 10.60 3.05
N ILE A 249 -21.82 10.94 2.97
CA ILE A 249 -22.92 9.99 2.74
C ILE A 249 -22.75 9.25 1.40
N GLU A 250 -22.49 9.96 0.30
CA GLU A 250 -22.33 9.33 -1.02
C GLU A 250 -21.10 8.40 -1.07
N ARG A 251 -20.00 8.81 -0.42
CA ARG A 251 -18.80 7.97 -0.29
C ARG A 251 -19.08 6.72 0.51
N ARG A 252 -19.78 6.86 1.65
CA ARG A 252 -20.19 5.74 2.49
C ARG A 252 -21.08 4.75 1.74
N GLU A 253 -22.09 5.22 1.02
CA GLU A 253 -22.97 4.35 0.22
C GLU A 253 -22.19 3.61 -0.87
N LYS A 254 -21.27 4.29 -1.57
CA LYS A 254 -20.39 3.66 -2.56
C LYS A 254 -19.48 2.61 -1.92
N ARG A 255 -18.95 2.88 -0.73
CA ARG A 255 -18.07 1.97 -0.01
C ARG A 255 -18.81 0.75 0.53
N GLU A 256 -19.96 0.92 1.17
CA GLU A 256 -20.82 -0.18 1.64
C GLU A 256 -21.24 -1.09 0.48
N LYS A 257 -21.55 -0.50 -0.68
CA LYS A 257 -21.83 -1.27 -1.90
C LYS A 257 -20.63 -2.09 -2.36
N ARG A 258 -19.42 -1.50 -2.38
CA ARG A 258 -18.18 -2.21 -2.75
C ARG A 258 -17.81 -3.32 -1.78
N GLU A 259 -17.95 -3.07 -0.48
CA GLU A 259 -17.67 -4.07 0.56
C GLU A 259 -18.65 -5.25 0.47
N LYS A 260 -19.93 -4.97 0.20
CA LYS A 260 -20.94 -6.01 -0.04
C LYS A 260 -20.61 -6.82 -1.30
N GLU A 261 -20.34 -6.17 -2.42
CA GLU A 261 -19.97 -6.85 -3.67
C GLU A 261 -18.71 -7.72 -3.52
N LYS A 262 -17.72 -7.26 -2.75
CA LYS A 262 -16.51 -8.03 -2.43
C LYS A 262 -16.79 -9.22 -1.52
N ARG A 263 -17.61 -9.04 -0.47
CA ARG A 263 -18.00 -10.13 0.43
C ARG A 263 -18.71 -11.23 -0.34
N ASP A 264 -19.65 -10.85 -1.20
CA ASP A 264 -20.38 -11.79 -2.06
C ASP A 264 -19.45 -12.52 -3.05
N LYS A 265 -18.42 -11.83 -3.59
CA LYS A 265 -17.42 -12.43 -4.48
C LYS A 265 -16.52 -13.44 -3.73
N LEU A 266 -16.05 -13.08 -2.53
CA LEU A 266 -15.21 -13.93 -1.70
C LEU A 266 -15.98 -15.19 -1.23
N GLU A 267 -17.25 -15.03 -0.90
CA GLU A 267 -18.13 -16.14 -0.51
C GLU A 267 -18.32 -17.12 -1.68
N LYS A 268 -18.56 -16.62 -2.90
CA LYS A 268 -18.62 -17.45 -4.12
C LYS A 268 -17.31 -18.19 -4.40
N GLU A 269 -16.16 -17.53 -4.23
CA GLU A 269 -14.86 -18.21 -4.40
C GLU A 269 -14.66 -19.31 -3.35
N ARG A 270 -15.04 -19.08 -2.09
CA ARG A 270 -15.00 -20.11 -1.04
C ARG A 270 -15.89 -21.31 -1.39
N GLU A 271 -17.11 -21.08 -1.88
CA GLU A 271 -17.99 -22.16 -2.32
C GLU A 271 -17.40 -22.98 -3.48
N LEU A 272 -16.75 -22.31 -4.44
CA LEU A 272 -16.07 -22.96 -5.56
C LEU A 272 -14.87 -23.81 -5.10
N VAL A 273 -14.09 -23.32 -4.15
CA VAL A 273 -12.97 -24.08 -3.57
C VAL A 273 -13.50 -25.32 -2.85
N VAL A 274 -14.51 -25.19 -2.00
CA VAL A 274 -15.14 -26.32 -1.30
C VAL A 274 -15.71 -27.34 -2.30
N LYS A 275 -16.28 -26.88 -3.42
CA LYS A 275 -16.78 -27.78 -4.47
C LYS A 275 -15.64 -28.54 -5.15
N ARG A 276 -14.54 -27.87 -5.51
CA ARG A 276 -13.34 -28.50 -6.10
C ARG A 276 -12.70 -29.52 -5.16
N GLU A 277 -12.64 -29.23 -3.87
CA GLU A 277 -12.13 -30.17 -2.86
C GLU A 277 -13.03 -31.41 -2.72
N LYS A 278 -14.35 -31.23 -2.75
CA LYS A 278 -15.31 -32.35 -2.74
C LYS A 278 -15.23 -33.19 -4.02
N GLU A 279 -14.96 -32.59 -5.17
CA GLU A 279 -14.76 -33.31 -6.44
C GLU A 279 -13.46 -34.11 -6.42
N LYS A 280 -12.34 -33.51 -5.98
CA LYS A 280 -11.06 -34.24 -5.78
C LYS A 280 -11.19 -35.40 -4.80
N ALA A 281 -11.86 -35.21 -3.66
CA ALA A 281 -12.08 -36.27 -2.68
C ALA A 281 -12.98 -37.40 -3.20
N LYS A 282 -13.77 -37.17 -4.25
CA LYS A 282 -14.54 -38.22 -4.93
C LYS A 282 -13.71 -38.98 -5.96
N GLU A 283 -12.85 -38.28 -6.70
CA GLU A 283 -11.90 -38.91 -7.64
C GLU A 283 -10.92 -39.83 -6.91
N GLU A 284 -10.34 -39.38 -5.78
CA GLU A 284 -9.44 -40.20 -4.96
C GLU A 284 -10.14 -41.43 -4.35
N LYS A 285 -11.45 -41.36 -4.10
CA LYS A 285 -12.24 -42.52 -3.64
C LYS A 285 -12.61 -43.47 -4.78
N GLY A 286 -12.79 -42.97 -6.00
CA GLY A 286 -13.10 -43.79 -7.18
C GLY A 286 -11.91 -44.60 -7.69
N GLU A 287 -10.67 -44.10 -7.52
CA GLU A 287 -9.45 -44.83 -7.90
C GLU A 287 -9.09 -45.96 -6.90
N GLY A 288 -9.66 -45.95 -5.70
CA GLY A 288 -9.45 -46.99 -4.68
C GLY A 288 -10.24 -48.29 -4.88
N GLU A 289 -11.32 -48.27 -5.67
CA GLU A 289 -12.18 -49.44 -5.89
C GLU A 289 -11.82 -50.26 -7.15
N GLY A 290 -10.82 -49.81 -7.95
CA GLY A 290 -10.40 -50.47 -9.19
C GLY A 290 -9.19 -51.42 -9.08
N LYS A 291 -8.61 -51.63 -7.89
CA LYS A 291 -7.47 -52.55 -7.67
C LYS A 291 -7.84 -53.63 -6.67
N GLY A 292 -8.73 -54.52 -7.06
CA GLY A 292 -9.14 -55.62 -6.21
C GLY A 292 -9.97 -56.66 -6.96
N GLU A 293 -9.53 -57.10 -8.13
CA GLU A 293 -9.99 -58.35 -8.75
C GLU A 293 -9.03 -58.74 -9.89
N GLU A 294 -8.00 -59.54 -9.55
CA GLU A 294 -7.43 -60.61 -10.37
C GLU A 294 -6.67 -61.60 -9.47
#